data_AF-A0A839RR74-F1
#
_entry.id   AF-A0A839RR74-F1
#
_cell.length_a   1.000
_cell.length_b   1.000
_cell.length_c   1.000
_cell.angle_alpha   90.00
_cell.angle_beta   90.00
_cell.angle_gamma   90.00
#
_symmetry.space_group_name_H-M   'P 1'
#
loop_
_entity.id
_entity.type
_entity.pdbx_description
1 polymer ?
#
loop_
_entity_poly.entity_id
_entity_poly.type
_entity_poly.pdbx_seq_one_letter_code
_entity_poly.pdbx_strand_id
1 'polypeptide(L)'
;MRFRTVTKAALASSAIALAGVTLAAPANAATDAEWDSLAQCESGGDWSINTGNGYYGGLQFSQSTWEGYGGTEFAPRADLATRDQQIYVAERTLEGQGWGAWPACSQSLGLGSGPTDRPTPGAVTPDPSAPDLAAAQGAPEAIFAEYVPELPDTIELPAGVELPAGVELPNELAGLGVV
;
A
#
# COMPACT_ATOMS: atom_id res chain seq x y z
N MET A 1 -16.80 3.02 -85.96
CA MET A 1 -15.73 4.04 -85.76
C MET A 1 -15.97 4.67 -84.39
N ARG A 2 -15.10 4.44 -83.39
CA ARG A 2 -14.04 5.39 -82.91
C ARG A 2 -14.64 6.81 -82.76
N PHE A 3 -14.75 7.40 -81.57
CA PHE A 3 -13.63 7.88 -80.76
C PHE A 3 -13.86 7.80 -79.24
N ARG A 4 -12.80 7.37 -78.53
CA ARG A 4 -12.58 7.48 -77.09
C ARG A 4 -12.02 8.88 -76.80
N THR A 5 -12.50 9.57 -75.76
CA THR A 5 -11.70 10.40 -74.82
C THR A 5 -12.62 11.08 -73.81
N VAL A 6 -12.56 10.67 -72.54
CA VAL A 6 -13.01 11.50 -71.40
C VAL A 6 -11.76 11.86 -70.61
N THR A 7 -11.38 13.13 -70.68
CA THR A 7 -10.21 13.70 -70.02
C THR A 7 -10.47 13.76 -68.51
N LYS A 8 -9.80 12.88 -67.74
CA LYS A 8 -9.74 12.98 -66.28
C LYS A 8 -8.86 14.16 -65.89
N ALA A 9 -9.47 15.25 -65.45
CA ALA A 9 -8.77 16.34 -64.77
C ALA A 9 -8.29 15.83 -63.39
N ALA A 10 -6.98 15.83 -63.18
CA ALA A 10 -6.39 15.57 -61.87
C ALA A 10 -6.46 16.87 -61.05
N LEU A 11 -7.40 16.94 -60.11
CA LEU A 11 -7.36 17.95 -59.05
C LEU A 11 -6.36 17.46 -58.01
N ALA A 12 -5.17 18.04 -58.03
CA ALA A 12 -4.20 17.93 -56.95
C ALA A 12 -4.69 18.78 -55.78
N SER A 13 -5.48 18.19 -54.88
CA SER A 13 -5.80 18.77 -53.58
C SER A 13 -4.64 18.51 -52.63
N SER A 14 -3.82 19.53 -52.42
CA SER A 14 -2.81 19.55 -51.36
C SER A 14 -3.51 19.42 -50.00
N ALA A 15 -3.48 18.22 -49.41
CA ALA A 15 -3.90 18.01 -48.04
C ALA A 15 -2.88 18.70 -47.13
N ILE A 16 -3.25 19.84 -46.56
CA ILE A 16 -2.52 20.43 -45.43
C ILE A 16 -2.75 19.48 -44.27
N ALA A 17 -1.74 18.66 -43.95
CA ALA A 17 -1.70 17.91 -42.72
C ALA A 17 -1.61 18.92 -41.57
N LEU A 18 -2.76 19.26 -40.98
CA LEU A 18 -2.81 19.91 -39.68
C LEU A 18 -2.26 18.88 -38.68
N ALA A 19 -0.95 18.90 -38.47
CA ALA A 19 -0.32 18.22 -37.34
C ALA A 19 -0.91 18.83 -36.07
N GLY A 20 -1.91 18.16 -35.50
CA GLY A 20 -2.48 18.49 -34.21
C GLY A 20 -1.39 18.31 -33.16
N VAL A 21 -0.76 19.41 -32.75
CA VAL A 21 -0.03 19.45 -31.49
C VAL A 21 -1.09 19.39 -30.41
N THR A 22 -1.41 18.19 -29.94
CA THR A 22 -2.11 18.03 -28.67
C THR A 22 -1.12 18.50 -27.60
N LEU A 23 -1.30 19.72 -27.09
CA LEU A 23 -0.65 20.13 -25.86
C LEU A 23 -1.16 19.18 -24.78
N ALA A 24 -0.36 18.19 -24.40
CA ALA A 24 -0.59 17.45 -23.17
C ALA A 24 -0.52 18.48 -22.04
N ALA A 25 -1.67 18.79 -21.43
CA ALA A 25 -1.69 19.54 -20.20
C ALA A 25 -0.82 18.78 -19.17
N PRO A 26 -0.08 19.48 -18.30
CA PRO A 26 0.65 18.80 -17.23
C PRO A 26 -0.35 17.94 -16.45
N ALA A 27 -0.10 16.64 -16.40
CA ALA A 27 -0.85 15.74 -15.54
C ALA A 27 -0.46 16.10 -14.10
N ASN A 28 -1.35 16.79 -13.39
CA ASN A 28 -1.17 17.04 -11.96
C ASN A 28 -1.41 15.71 -11.25
N ALA A 29 -0.45 15.29 -10.44
CA ALA A 29 -0.51 14.08 -9.64
C ALA A 29 -1.32 14.33 -8.36
N ALA A 30 -2.19 13.39 -7.97
CA ALA A 30 -2.94 13.47 -6.74
C ALA A 30 -1.98 13.52 -5.54
N THR A 31 -2.04 14.60 -4.78
CA THR A 31 -1.22 14.83 -3.60
C THR A 31 -1.87 14.23 -2.35
N ASP A 32 -1.05 13.98 -1.32
CA ASP A 32 -1.57 13.61 0.00
C ASP A 32 -2.60 14.62 0.53
N ALA A 33 -2.43 15.90 0.24
CA ALA A 33 -3.36 16.95 0.65
C ALA A 33 -4.73 16.85 -0.04
N GLU A 34 -4.77 16.43 -1.30
CA GLU A 34 -6.03 16.16 -2.01
C GLU A 34 -6.74 14.95 -1.40
N TRP A 35 -6.01 13.89 -1.07
CA TRP A 35 -6.55 12.73 -0.38
C TRP A 35 -7.05 13.06 1.03
N ASP A 36 -6.33 13.88 1.79
CA ASP A 36 -6.79 14.38 3.10
C ASP A 36 -8.03 15.26 2.98
N SER A 37 -8.09 16.12 1.96
CA SER A 37 -9.26 16.96 1.69
C SER A 37 -10.48 16.10 1.35
N LEU A 38 -10.27 15.04 0.55
CA LEU A 38 -11.31 14.08 0.25
C LEU A 38 -11.76 13.35 1.52
N ALA A 39 -10.83 12.83 2.32
CA ALA A 39 -11.16 12.16 3.59
C ALA A 39 -11.90 13.10 4.56
N GLN A 40 -11.52 14.38 4.61
CA GLN A 40 -12.21 15.39 5.42
C GLN A 40 -13.67 15.56 4.98
N CYS A 41 -13.96 15.48 3.69
CA CYS A 41 -15.31 15.54 3.15
C CYS A 41 -16.09 14.23 3.38
N GLU A 42 -15.46 13.08 3.18
CA GLU A 42 -16.08 11.75 3.23
C GLU A 42 -16.36 11.25 4.66
N SER A 43 -15.38 11.39 5.56
CA SER A 43 -15.39 10.81 6.91
C SER A 43 -15.21 11.84 8.02
N GLY A 44 -15.05 13.11 7.69
CA GLY A 44 -14.59 14.11 8.66
C GLY A 44 -13.10 14.01 8.99
N GLY A 45 -12.33 13.23 8.21
CA GLY A 45 -10.89 13.02 8.40
C GLY A 45 -10.54 11.85 9.32
N ASP A 46 -11.53 11.05 9.73
CA ASP A 46 -11.31 9.86 10.56
C ASP A 46 -11.00 8.64 9.68
N TRP A 47 -9.71 8.31 9.57
CA TRP A 47 -9.22 7.18 8.79
C TRP A 47 -9.62 5.80 9.33
N SER A 48 -10.06 5.72 10.59
CA SER A 48 -10.48 4.48 11.24
C SER A 48 -12.00 4.39 11.37
N ILE A 49 -12.74 5.28 10.71
CA ILE A 49 -14.18 5.35 10.89
C ILE A 49 -14.88 4.07 10.42
N ASN A 50 -15.81 3.61 11.24
CA ASN A 50 -16.74 2.54 10.90
C ASN A 50 -18.06 2.78 11.63
N THR A 51 -19.03 3.37 10.92
CA THR A 51 -20.35 3.70 11.49
C THR A 51 -21.38 2.59 11.27
N GLY A 52 -21.02 1.51 10.59
CA GLY A 52 -21.94 0.46 10.18
C GLY A 52 -22.84 0.82 8.98
N ASN A 53 -22.50 1.87 8.22
CA ASN A 53 -23.21 2.28 7.00
C ASN A 53 -22.81 1.51 5.73
N GLY A 54 -21.93 0.50 5.85
CA GLY A 54 -21.43 -0.31 4.73
C GLY A 54 -20.20 0.26 4.01
N TYR A 55 -19.69 1.40 4.50
CA TYR A 55 -18.46 2.03 4.04
C TYR A 55 -17.45 2.10 5.17
N TYR A 56 -16.16 2.11 4.81
CA TYR A 56 -15.08 1.95 5.78
C TYR A 56 -13.96 2.94 5.53
N GLY A 57 -13.37 3.43 6.63
CA GLY A 57 -12.17 4.23 6.63
C GLY A 57 -12.34 5.64 6.10
N GLY A 58 -11.23 6.36 5.99
CA GLY A 58 -11.21 7.80 5.76
C GLY A 58 -11.82 8.21 4.43
N LEU A 59 -11.65 7.36 3.41
CA LEU A 59 -12.14 7.58 2.05
C LEU A 59 -13.46 6.84 1.77
N GLN A 60 -14.13 6.33 2.81
CA GLN A 60 -15.45 5.71 2.69
C GLN A 60 -15.50 4.63 1.59
N PHE A 61 -14.59 3.66 1.64
CA PHE A 61 -14.58 2.55 0.69
C PHE A 61 -15.75 1.59 0.94
N SER A 62 -16.40 1.13 -0.13
CA SER A 62 -17.24 -0.08 -0.04
C SER A 62 -16.34 -1.32 0.09
N GLN A 63 -16.84 -2.38 0.72
CA GLN A 63 -16.09 -3.64 0.86
C GLN A 63 -15.65 -4.20 -0.51
N SER A 64 -16.54 -4.18 -1.50
CA SER A 64 -16.26 -4.69 -2.84
C SER A 64 -15.21 -3.86 -3.58
N THR A 65 -15.21 -2.55 -3.41
CA THR A 65 -14.16 -1.69 -4.00
C THR A 65 -12.83 -1.96 -3.32
N TRP A 66 -12.81 -2.03 -1.99
CA TRP A 66 -11.60 -2.32 -1.23
C TRP A 66 -10.95 -3.64 -1.69
N GLU A 67 -11.74 -4.70 -1.79
CA GLU A 67 -11.28 -6.00 -2.29
C GLU A 67 -10.86 -5.95 -3.76
N GLY A 68 -11.66 -5.30 -4.61
CA GLY A 68 -11.43 -5.23 -6.06
C GLY A 68 -10.16 -4.50 -6.45
N TYR A 69 -9.68 -3.56 -5.63
CA TYR A 69 -8.43 -2.80 -5.85
C TYR A 69 -7.27 -3.30 -4.97
N GLY A 70 -7.41 -4.48 -4.39
CA GLY A 70 -6.31 -5.18 -3.70
C GLY A 70 -6.08 -4.74 -2.26
N GLY A 71 -6.99 -3.98 -1.64
CA GLY A 71 -6.80 -3.51 -0.27
C GLY A 71 -6.71 -4.62 0.78
N THR A 72 -7.17 -5.84 0.46
CA THR A 72 -6.99 -7.03 1.30
C THR A 72 -5.54 -7.46 1.47
N GLU A 73 -4.59 -6.93 0.68
CA GLU A 73 -3.16 -7.08 0.93
C GLU A 73 -2.71 -6.39 2.22
N PHE A 74 -3.44 -5.35 2.66
CA PHE A 74 -3.12 -4.56 3.85
C PHE A 74 -4.01 -4.91 5.03
N ALA A 75 -5.32 -4.99 4.82
CA ALA A 75 -6.28 -5.31 5.86
C ALA A 75 -7.59 -5.86 5.27
N PRO A 76 -8.37 -6.66 6.04
CA PRO A 76 -9.66 -7.17 5.56
C PRO A 76 -10.68 -6.08 5.18
N ARG A 77 -10.54 -4.88 5.75
CA ARG A 77 -11.38 -3.71 5.47
C ARG A 77 -10.55 -2.43 5.52
N ALA A 78 -11.03 -1.36 4.87
CA ALA A 78 -10.32 -0.09 4.82
C ALA A 78 -10.12 0.56 6.20
N ASP A 79 -11.11 0.48 7.12
CA ASP A 79 -11.03 1.06 8.48
C ASP A 79 -9.92 0.45 9.34
N LEU A 80 -9.44 -0.75 8.97
CA LEU A 80 -8.38 -1.47 9.66
C LEU A 80 -6.99 -1.23 9.03
N ALA A 81 -6.93 -0.55 7.88
CA ALA A 81 -5.70 -0.19 7.20
C ALA A 81 -5.24 1.20 7.63
N THR A 82 -3.93 1.44 7.57
CA THR A 82 -3.39 2.78 7.82
C THR A 82 -3.84 3.76 6.72
N ARG A 83 -3.77 5.07 7.02
CA ARG A 83 -4.03 6.14 6.04
C ARG A 83 -3.29 5.90 4.72
N ASP A 84 -1.98 5.64 4.79
CA ASP A 84 -1.15 5.49 3.60
C ASP A 84 -1.52 4.25 2.78
N GLN A 85 -1.92 3.16 3.44
CA GLN A 85 -2.45 1.96 2.78
C GLN A 85 -3.78 2.25 2.10
N GLN A 86 -4.68 2.99 2.76
CA GLN A 86 -5.94 3.40 2.15
C GLN A 86 -5.72 4.30 0.94
N ILE A 87 -4.80 5.25 1.01
CA ILE A 87 -4.43 6.11 -0.12
C ILE A 87 -3.82 5.28 -1.25
N TYR A 88 -2.94 4.33 -0.95
CA TYR A 88 -2.38 3.46 -1.98
C TYR A 88 -3.47 2.70 -2.77
N VAL A 89 -4.48 2.17 -2.07
CA VAL A 89 -5.64 1.53 -2.73
C VAL A 89 -6.52 2.55 -3.46
N ALA A 90 -6.60 3.79 -2.95
CA ALA A 90 -7.33 4.88 -3.59
C ALA A 90 -6.67 5.33 -4.90
N GLU A 91 -5.34 5.37 -4.96
CA GLU A 91 -4.57 5.63 -6.19
C GLU A 91 -4.87 4.58 -7.26
N ARG A 92 -4.94 3.29 -6.89
CA ARG A 92 -5.35 2.22 -7.81
C ARG A 92 -6.81 2.36 -8.26
N THR A 93 -7.68 2.75 -7.33
CA THR A 93 -9.09 3.04 -7.64
C THR A 93 -9.21 4.21 -8.60
N LEU A 94 -8.41 5.27 -8.40
CA LEU A 94 -8.34 6.45 -9.24
C LEU A 94 -7.83 6.12 -10.64
N GLU A 95 -6.84 5.23 -10.76
CA GLU A 95 -6.38 4.72 -12.05
C GLU A 95 -7.50 3.98 -12.81
N GLY A 96 -8.27 3.13 -12.11
CA GLY A 96 -9.31 2.31 -12.74
C GLY A 96 -10.64 3.02 -13.02
N GLN A 97 -11.08 3.92 -12.14
CA GLN A 97 -12.41 4.56 -12.19
C GLN A 97 -12.36 6.09 -12.32
N GLY A 98 -11.20 6.70 -12.10
CA GLY A 98 -11.10 8.14 -11.91
C GLY A 98 -11.79 8.61 -10.62
N TRP A 99 -11.88 9.94 -10.45
CA TRP A 99 -12.54 10.58 -9.31
C TRP A 99 -14.04 10.27 -9.19
N GLY A 100 -14.64 9.63 -10.20
CA GLY A 100 -16.03 9.17 -10.18
C GLY A 100 -16.32 8.12 -9.10
N ALA A 101 -15.29 7.50 -8.50
CA ALA A 101 -15.44 6.66 -7.31
C ALA A 101 -15.89 7.45 -6.07
N TRP A 102 -15.65 8.76 -6.03
CA TRP A 102 -16.05 9.68 -4.95
C TRP A 102 -16.79 10.90 -5.51
N PRO A 103 -17.96 10.73 -6.14
CA PRO A 103 -18.52 11.71 -7.05
C PRO A 103 -18.94 13.03 -6.36
N ALA A 104 -19.48 12.96 -5.14
CA ALA A 104 -19.97 14.14 -4.44
C ALA A 104 -18.83 15.01 -3.91
N CYS A 105 -17.90 14.41 -3.16
CA CYS A 105 -16.80 15.15 -2.55
C CYS A 105 -15.75 15.57 -3.57
N SER A 106 -15.38 14.71 -4.54
CA SER A 106 -14.43 15.12 -5.58
C SER A 106 -14.95 16.30 -6.40
N GLN A 107 -16.25 16.32 -6.75
CA GLN A 107 -16.87 17.43 -7.46
C GLN A 107 -16.92 18.70 -6.60
N SER A 108 -17.28 18.58 -5.31
CA SER A 108 -17.33 19.72 -4.39
C SER A 108 -15.95 20.33 -4.15
N LEU A 109 -14.89 19.52 -4.17
CA LEU A 109 -13.51 19.94 -3.93
C LEU A 109 -12.78 20.32 -5.23
N GLY A 110 -13.36 20.04 -6.40
CA GLY A 110 -12.72 20.28 -7.70
C GLY A 110 -11.53 19.37 -7.99
N LEU A 111 -11.54 18.14 -7.47
CA LEU A 111 -10.45 17.18 -7.67
C LEU A 111 -10.45 16.66 -9.11
N GLY A 112 -9.29 16.74 -9.76
CA GLY A 112 -9.10 16.33 -11.16
C GLY A 112 -7.70 15.82 -11.49
N SER A 113 -6.85 15.68 -10.48
CA SER A 113 -5.48 15.18 -10.61
C SER A 113 -5.46 13.68 -10.93
N GLY A 114 -4.45 13.21 -11.66
CA GLY A 114 -4.28 11.79 -12.00
C GLY A 114 -3.66 10.97 -10.86
N PRO A 115 -3.69 9.64 -10.97
CA PRO A 115 -3.01 8.76 -10.01
C PRO A 115 -1.49 8.96 -10.03
N THR A 116 -0.84 8.50 -8.97
CA THR A 116 0.61 8.54 -8.79
C THR A 116 1.22 7.14 -8.75
N ASP A 117 2.51 7.03 -9.15
CA ASP A 117 3.32 5.84 -8.93
C ASP A 117 3.78 5.76 -7.45
N ARG A 118 2.83 5.73 -6.52
CA ARG A 118 3.12 5.67 -5.08
C ARG A 118 3.76 4.31 -4.74
N PRO A 119 4.88 4.28 -3.99
CA PRO A 119 5.44 3.02 -3.52
C PRO A 119 4.46 2.32 -2.57
N THR A 120 4.41 0.98 -2.63
CA THR A 120 3.59 0.18 -1.72
C THR A 120 3.98 0.46 -0.26
N PRO A 121 3.04 0.89 0.60
CA PRO A 121 3.35 1.15 2.00
C PRO A 121 3.87 -0.10 2.71
N GLY A 122 4.98 0.06 3.43
CA GLY A 122 5.65 -1.05 4.12
C GLY A 122 6.57 -1.91 3.24
N ALA A 123 6.68 -1.61 1.94
CA ALA A 123 7.75 -2.19 1.12
C ALA A 123 9.09 -1.61 1.59
N VAL A 124 9.93 -2.47 2.17
CA VAL A 124 11.34 -2.15 2.38
C VAL A 124 12.00 -2.03 1.01
N THR A 125 12.30 -0.81 0.57
CA THR A 125 13.23 -0.63 -0.53
C THR A 125 14.59 -1.15 -0.06
N PRO A 126 15.24 -2.06 -0.80
CA PRO A 126 16.60 -2.46 -0.45
C PRO A 126 17.48 -1.21 -0.53
N ASP A 127 18.01 -0.79 0.62
CA ASP A 127 18.98 0.30 0.68
C ASP A 127 20.26 -0.18 -0.04
N PRO A 128 20.68 0.46 -1.16
CA PRO A 128 21.86 0.03 -1.91
C PRO A 128 23.17 0.25 -1.12
N SER A 129 23.10 0.92 0.03
CA SER A 129 24.21 1.19 0.96
C SER A 129 24.10 0.39 2.26
N ALA A 130 23.01 -0.34 2.50
CA ALA A 130 22.95 -1.26 3.62
C ALA A 130 23.99 -2.37 3.38
N PRO A 131 24.91 -2.63 4.33
CA PRO A 131 25.80 -3.77 4.20
C PRO A 131 24.96 -5.03 4.04
N ASP A 132 25.28 -5.83 3.03
CA ASP A 132 24.62 -7.10 2.75
C ASP A 132 24.69 -7.99 4.01
N LEU A 133 23.58 -8.07 4.76
CA LEU A 133 23.49 -8.88 5.97
C LEU A 133 23.46 -10.38 5.66
N ALA A 134 23.33 -10.79 4.39
CA ALA A 134 23.51 -12.18 3.97
C ALA A 134 25.01 -12.54 3.89
N ALA A 135 25.90 -11.59 3.57
CA ALA A 135 27.35 -11.76 3.65
C ALA A 135 27.88 -11.81 5.09
N ALA A 136 27.11 -11.35 6.09
CA ALA A 136 27.46 -11.47 7.50
C ALA A 136 27.32 -12.90 8.06
N GLN A 137 26.75 -13.85 7.30
CA GLN A 137 26.68 -15.27 7.68
C GLN A 137 28.03 -16.00 7.50
N GLY A 138 29.09 -15.29 7.10
CA GLY A 138 30.45 -15.81 6.96
C GLY A 138 31.47 -15.28 7.96
N ALA A 139 31.05 -14.61 9.05
CA ALA A 139 31.98 -14.25 10.13
C ALA A 139 32.36 -15.50 10.93
N PRO A 140 33.67 -15.76 11.19
CA PRO A 140 34.07 -16.93 11.95
C PRO A 140 33.48 -16.89 13.37
N GLU A 141 33.08 -18.05 13.88
CA GLU A 141 32.53 -18.37 15.21
C GLU A 141 33.30 -17.85 16.44
N ALA A 142 34.33 -17.02 16.28
CA ALA A 142 35.29 -16.67 17.33
C ALA A 142 34.84 -15.51 18.24
N ILE A 143 33.75 -14.79 17.96
CA ILE A 143 33.36 -13.57 18.71
C ILE A 143 32.19 -13.75 19.68
N PHE A 144 31.65 -14.95 19.84
CA PHE A 144 30.61 -15.24 20.85
C PHE A 144 31.12 -15.94 22.11
N ALA A 145 32.43 -16.12 22.25
CA ALA A 145 33.01 -16.87 23.38
C ALA A 145 33.54 -15.98 24.52
N GLU A 146 33.69 -14.66 24.36
CA GLU A 146 34.37 -13.83 25.38
C GLU A 146 33.43 -12.98 26.24
N TYR A 147 32.12 -12.95 25.98
CA TYR A 147 31.20 -12.19 26.85
C TYR A 147 29.91 -12.94 27.15
N VAL A 148 30.05 -14.08 27.81
CA VAL A 148 29.00 -14.63 28.67
C VAL A 148 29.42 -14.29 30.10
N PRO A 149 28.79 -13.32 30.80
CA PRO A 149 28.99 -13.25 32.23
C PRO A 149 28.49 -14.58 32.82
N GLU A 150 29.31 -15.24 33.65
CA GLU A 150 28.90 -16.43 34.40
C GLU A 150 27.56 -16.13 35.08
N LEU A 151 26.49 -16.75 34.56
CA LEU A 151 25.21 -16.77 35.23
C LEU A 151 25.40 -17.58 36.51
N PRO A 152 24.91 -17.11 37.67
CA PRO A 152 24.96 -17.92 38.88
C PRO A 152 24.17 -19.22 38.66
N ASP A 153 24.73 -20.35 39.09
CA ASP A 153 24.12 -21.69 39.00
C ASP A 153 22.77 -21.81 39.77
N THR A 154 22.40 -20.80 40.54
CA THR A 154 21.18 -20.76 41.35
C THR A 154 20.50 -19.40 41.25
N ILE A 155 19.32 -19.39 40.62
CA ILE A 155 18.34 -18.31 40.77
C ILE A 155 17.45 -18.69 41.95
N GLU A 156 17.66 -18.07 43.12
CA GLU A 156 16.71 -18.18 44.23
C GLU A 156 15.41 -17.47 43.84
N LEU A 157 14.36 -18.24 43.55
CA LEU A 157 13.01 -17.71 43.40
C LEU A 157 12.51 -17.26 44.78
N PRO A 158 11.93 -16.06 44.92
CA PRO A 158 11.29 -15.66 46.16
C PRO A 158 10.13 -16.62 46.47
N ALA A 159 10.09 -17.14 47.69
CA ALA A 159 9.01 -17.99 48.17
C ALA A 159 7.66 -17.27 48.00
N GLY A 160 6.75 -17.85 47.22
CA GLY A 160 5.38 -17.35 47.07
C GLY A 160 4.78 -17.38 45.66
N VAL A 161 5.50 -17.82 44.62
CA VAL A 161 4.90 -18.01 43.29
C VAL A 161 4.22 -19.37 43.22
N GLU A 162 2.96 -19.43 43.63
CA GLU A 162 2.09 -20.58 43.37
C GLU A 162 1.77 -20.63 41.87
N LEU A 163 2.27 -21.66 41.17
CA LEU A 163 1.90 -21.94 39.80
C LEU A 163 0.43 -22.41 39.74
N PRO A 164 -0.40 -21.88 38.82
CA PRO A 164 -1.76 -22.37 38.64
C PRO A 164 -1.73 -23.84 38.16
N ALA A 165 -2.56 -24.69 38.78
CA ALA A 165 -2.71 -26.09 38.41
C ALA A 165 -3.15 -26.21 36.94
N GLY A 166 -2.37 -26.93 36.12
CA GLY A 166 -2.74 -27.28 34.74
C GLY A 166 -1.65 -27.12 33.67
N VAL A 167 -0.45 -26.66 34.01
CA VAL A 167 0.68 -26.66 33.07
C VAL A 167 1.37 -28.03 33.11
N GLU A 168 1.00 -28.92 32.19
CA GLU A 168 1.79 -30.12 31.90
C GLU A 168 3.13 -29.69 31.29
N LEU A 169 4.22 -29.89 32.04
CA LEU A 169 5.57 -29.66 31.55
C LEU A 169 5.94 -30.76 30.55
N PRO A 170 6.57 -30.42 29.40
CA PRO A 170 7.07 -31.41 28.46
C PRO A 170 8.12 -32.31 29.13
N ASN A 171 8.12 -33.58 28.72
CA ASN A 171 8.85 -34.72 29.32
C ASN A 171 10.39 -34.61 29.28
N GLU A 172 10.97 -33.45 29.00
CA GLU A 172 12.43 -33.24 28.92
C GLU A 172 13.05 -32.71 30.23
N LEU A 173 12.25 -32.41 31.25
CA LEU A 173 12.74 -31.89 32.54
C LEU A 173 12.78 -32.91 33.69
N ALA A 174 12.47 -34.19 33.43
CA ALA A 174 12.47 -35.24 34.46
C ALA A 174 13.87 -35.67 34.95
N GLY A 175 14.94 -35.05 34.45
CA GLY A 175 16.33 -35.41 34.77
C GLY A 175 17.05 -34.52 35.77
N LEU A 176 16.48 -33.38 36.18
CA LEU A 176 17.14 -32.46 37.12
C LEU A 176 16.57 -32.69 38.53
N GLY A 177 17.36 -33.38 39.35
CA GLY A 177 17.04 -33.60 40.76
C GLY A 177 16.95 -32.27 41.51
N VAL A 178 15.77 -32.00 42.07
CA VAL A 178 15.56 -30.92 43.04
C VAL A 178 16.10 -31.40 44.39
N VAL A 179 17.11 -30.70 44.91
CA VAL A 179 17.51 -30.74 46.33
C VAL A 179 17.19 -29.41 46.98
#